data_AF-A0A7C9N173-F1
#
_entry.id   AF-A0A7C9N173-F1
#
_cell.length_a   1.000
_cell.length_b   1.000
_cell.length_c   1.000
_cell.angle_alpha   90.00
_cell.angle_beta   90.00
_cell.angle_gamma   90.00
#
_symmetry.space_group_name_H-M   'P 1'
#
loop_
_entity.id
_entity.type
_entity.pdbx_description
1 polymer ?
#
loop_
_entity_poly.entity_id
_entity_poly.type
_entity_poly.pdbx_seq_one_letter_code
_entity_poly.pdbx_strand_id
1 'polypeptide(L)'
;MSKKALVLTALLVCVVLCLPAYAGPKTAPAAPAAAAASFVGSGSGTFAHAWTSYSEKEKRSFLFGLATAVRIMCTDISSMQKDAKGPAIEANFRECFNSYAGMEPERLIAAMNALYADSKNAMIPLDGAYKISLMQVRGDKVDDIIIQSRKYGEGLRKEIDQQRQKGGQ
;
A
#
# COMPACT_ATOMS: atom_id res chain seq x y z
N MET A 1 -44.38 -23.03 13.32
CA MET A 1 -43.50 -23.70 12.32
C MET A 1 -44.13 -23.47 10.94
N SER A 2 -43.50 -23.07 9.84
CA SER A 2 -42.16 -22.61 9.48
C SER A 2 -42.36 -21.65 8.29
N LYS A 3 -42.23 -20.33 8.50
CA LYS A 3 -42.38 -19.30 7.43
C LYS A 3 -41.01 -18.72 7.02
N LYS A 4 -39.93 -19.46 7.23
CA LYS A 4 -38.55 -19.00 7.01
C LYS A 4 -37.81 -19.68 5.85
N ALA A 5 -38.47 -20.56 5.08
CA ALA A 5 -37.80 -21.38 4.07
C ALA A 5 -37.94 -20.91 2.61
N LEU A 6 -38.62 -19.79 2.34
CA LEU A 6 -38.99 -19.41 0.96
C LEU A 6 -38.34 -18.11 0.44
N VAL A 7 -37.42 -17.50 1.19
CA VAL A 7 -36.71 -16.28 0.76
C VAL A 7 -35.26 -16.56 0.35
N LEU A 8 -34.79 -17.80 0.48
CA LEU A 8 -33.39 -18.18 0.21
C LEU A 8 -33.11 -18.69 -1.21
N THR A 9 -34.07 -18.58 -2.14
CA THR A 9 -33.94 -19.03 -3.53
C THR A 9 -34.10 -17.91 -4.58
N ALA A 10 -34.07 -16.64 -4.17
CA ALA A 10 -34.25 -15.49 -5.07
C ALA A 10 -32.99 -14.63 -5.29
N LEU A 11 -31.81 -15.07 -4.86
CA LEU A 11 -30.56 -14.30 -4.97
C LEU A 11 -29.45 -14.99 -5.79
N LEU A 12 -29.79 -16.04 -6.55
CA LEU A 12 -28.84 -16.85 -7.31
C LEU A 12 -29.05 -16.83 -8.84
N VAL A 13 -29.85 -15.89 -9.36
CA VAL A 13 -30.05 -15.72 -10.82
C VAL A 13 -30.03 -14.23 -11.17
N CYS A 14 -28.89 -13.57 -10.94
CA CYS A 14 -28.53 -12.30 -11.59
C CYS A 14 -27.08 -12.33 -12.11
N VAL A 15 -26.50 -13.52 -12.16
CA VAL A 15 -25.33 -13.78 -13.00
C VAL A 15 -25.88 -14.25 -14.34
N VAL A 16 -25.29 -13.74 -15.41
CA VAL A 16 -25.52 -14.05 -16.83
C VAL A 16 -26.40 -13.04 -17.57
N LEU A 17 -25.77 -12.39 -18.57
CA LEU A 17 -26.31 -11.65 -19.73
C LEU A 17 -26.19 -10.11 -19.72
N CYS A 18 -24.95 -9.62 -19.87
CA CYS A 18 -24.68 -8.47 -20.76
C CYS A 18 -23.43 -8.78 -21.59
N LEU A 19 -23.66 -9.32 -22.78
CA LEU A 19 -22.69 -9.38 -23.88
C LEU A 19 -22.90 -8.16 -24.78
N PRO A 20 -21.84 -7.54 -25.33
CA PRO A 20 -21.88 -6.98 -26.67
C PRO A 20 -21.32 -8.00 -27.67
N ALA A 21 -22.12 -8.31 -28.68
CA ALA A 21 -21.78 -9.09 -29.86
C ALA A 21 -21.64 -8.08 -31.04
N TYR A 22 -20.75 -8.13 -32.04
CA TYR A 22 -19.89 -9.13 -32.69
C TYR A 22 -18.79 -8.39 -33.49
N ALA A 23 -17.60 -9.01 -33.70
CA ALA A 23 -17.02 -9.35 -35.03
C ALA A 23 -15.46 -9.48 -35.06
N GLY A 24 -14.96 -10.67 -34.69
CA GLY A 24 -13.82 -11.49 -35.23
C GLY A 24 -12.40 -10.93 -35.54
N PRO A 25 -11.37 -11.80 -35.78
CA PRO A 25 -11.14 -13.17 -35.28
C PRO A 25 -9.70 -13.40 -34.69
N LYS A 26 -9.54 -14.52 -33.96
CA LYS A 26 -8.29 -15.26 -33.67
C LYS A 26 -7.18 -14.57 -32.85
N THR A 27 -7.15 -14.86 -31.54
CA THR A 27 -6.12 -15.63 -30.79
C THR A 27 -6.21 -15.30 -29.30
N ALA A 28 -6.37 -16.32 -28.46
CA ALA A 28 -6.28 -16.19 -27.00
C ALA A 28 -4.82 -15.95 -26.58
N PRO A 29 -4.55 -15.29 -25.43
CA PRO A 29 -4.52 -16.07 -24.18
C PRO A 29 -5.10 -15.37 -22.93
N ALA A 30 -5.48 -16.23 -21.99
CA ALA A 30 -5.59 -16.09 -20.53
C ALA A 30 -5.74 -14.68 -19.90
N ALA A 31 -6.87 -14.52 -19.20
CA ALA A 31 -7.11 -13.43 -18.25
C ALA A 31 -6.01 -13.37 -17.17
N PRO A 32 -5.55 -12.17 -16.75
CA PRO A 32 -4.68 -12.07 -15.59
C PRO A 32 -5.52 -12.34 -14.34
N ALA A 33 -5.18 -13.42 -13.66
CA ALA A 33 -5.54 -13.66 -12.28
C ALA A 33 -5.24 -12.41 -11.45
N ALA A 34 -6.11 -12.13 -10.48
CA ALA A 34 -5.92 -11.11 -9.47
C ALA A 34 -4.46 -11.12 -9.00
N ALA A 35 -3.78 -10.00 -9.24
CA ALA A 35 -2.47 -9.74 -8.69
C ALA A 35 -2.63 -9.64 -7.17
N ALA A 36 -2.58 -10.78 -6.49
CA ALA A 36 -1.94 -10.83 -5.20
C ALA A 36 -0.58 -10.18 -5.43
N ALA A 37 -0.34 -9.04 -4.80
CA ALA A 37 0.93 -8.37 -4.87
C ALA A 37 1.95 -9.25 -4.13
N SER A 38 2.44 -10.28 -4.81
CA SER A 38 3.63 -11.02 -4.41
C SER A 38 4.80 -10.10 -4.72
N PHE A 39 5.08 -9.17 -3.81
CA PHE A 39 6.35 -8.43 -3.78
C PHE A 39 7.46 -9.38 -3.31
N VAL A 40 7.74 -10.38 -4.14
CA VAL A 40 8.99 -11.13 -4.10
C VAL A 40 9.45 -11.25 -5.54
N GLY A 41 9.86 -10.11 -6.09
CA GLY A 41 10.57 -10.09 -7.37
C GLY A 41 11.86 -10.90 -7.24
N SER A 42 11.93 -11.97 -8.01
CA SER A 42 13.11 -12.81 -8.23
C SER A 42 14.18 -11.98 -8.95
N GLY A 43 15.10 -11.43 -8.17
CA GLY A 43 16.17 -10.53 -8.60
C GLY A 43 16.48 -9.61 -7.41
N SER A 44 17.74 -9.23 -7.20
CA SER A 44 18.14 -8.37 -6.08
C SER A 44 17.64 -6.92 -6.27
N GLY A 45 16.31 -6.73 -6.36
CA GLY A 45 15.68 -5.43 -6.49
C GLY A 45 15.71 -4.70 -5.16
N THR A 46 16.16 -3.44 -5.19
CA THR A 46 16.09 -2.53 -4.04
C THR A 46 14.71 -1.87 -4.00
N PHE A 47 14.31 -1.31 -2.87
CA PHE A 47 13.05 -0.55 -2.79
C PHE A 47 13.09 0.70 -3.65
N ALA A 48 14.25 1.37 -3.73
CA ALA A 48 14.46 2.47 -4.68
C ALA A 48 14.22 2.02 -6.13
N HIS A 49 14.75 0.86 -6.53
CA HIS A 49 14.54 0.36 -7.88
C HIS A 49 13.04 0.17 -8.17
N ALA A 50 12.31 -0.47 -7.24
CA ALA A 50 10.87 -0.66 -7.36
C ALA A 50 10.11 0.68 -7.48
N TRP A 51 10.47 1.68 -6.68
CA TRP A 51 9.85 3.01 -6.76
C TRP A 51 10.13 3.71 -8.10
N THR A 52 11.39 3.65 -8.57
CA THR A 52 11.81 4.30 -9.81
C THR A 52 11.23 3.66 -11.06
N SER A 53 10.88 2.37 -11.01
CA SER A 53 10.26 1.66 -12.12
C SER A 53 8.74 1.91 -12.22
N TYR A 54 8.11 2.40 -11.15
CA TYR A 54 6.71 2.80 -11.20
C TYR A 54 6.51 4.00 -12.12
N SER A 55 5.49 3.90 -12.97
CA SER A 55 4.92 5.05 -13.66
C SER A 55 4.34 6.05 -12.66
N GLU A 56 4.15 7.30 -13.09
CA GLU A 56 3.51 8.33 -12.25
C GLU A 56 2.09 7.93 -11.80
N LYS A 57 1.35 7.18 -12.63
CA LYS A 57 0.03 6.63 -12.25
C LYS A 57 0.16 5.59 -11.13
N GLU A 58 1.15 4.71 -11.20
CA GLU A 58 1.39 3.69 -10.17
C GLU A 58 1.85 4.32 -8.86
N LYS A 59 2.73 5.33 -8.91
CA LYS A 59 3.13 6.10 -7.72
C LYS A 59 1.93 6.75 -7.05
N ARG A 60 1.05 7.43 -7.81
CA ARG A 60 -0.20 7.99 -7.29
C ARG A 60 -1.09 6.91 -6.67
N SER A 61 -1.22 5.77 -7.35
CA SER A 61 -2.04 4.65 -6.86
C SER A 61 -1.51 4.07 -5.55
N PHE A 62 -0.18 3.96 -5.41
CA PHE A 62 0.48 3.58 -4.17
C PHE A 62 0.13 4.54 -3.03
N LEU A 63 0.23 5.86 -3.26
CA LEU A 63 -0.11 6.87 -2.24
C LEU A 63 -1.59 6.78 -1.81
N PHE A 64 -2.51 6.63 -2.76
CA PHE A 64 -3.93 6.47 -2.44
C PHE A 64 -4.21 5.16 -1.68
N GLY A 65 -3.54 4.06 -2.06
CA GLY A 65 -3.62 2.79 -1.34
C GLY A 65 -3.14 2.92 0.10
N LEU A 66 -2.02 3.62 0.31
CA LEU A 66 -1.47 3.84 1.65
C LEU A 66 -2.38 4.72 2.51
N ALA A 67 -2.93 5.81 1.96
CA ALA A 67 -3.92 6.61 2.68
C ALA A 67 -5.19 5.82 3.02
N THR A 68 -5.61 4.91 2.15
CA THR A 68 -6.74 4.01 2.44
C THR A 68 -6.41 3.06 3.59
N ALA A 69 -5.22 2.45 3.59
CA ALA A 69 -4.77 1.59 4.68
C ALA A 69 -4.67 2.35 6.02
N VAL A 70 -4.13 3.56 6.00
CA VAL A 70 -4.08 4.45 7.17
C VAL A 70 -5.49 4.77 7.67
N ARG A 71 -6.43 5.07 6.76
CA ARG A 71 -7.83 5.32 7.14
C ARG A 71 -8.43 4.13 7.88
N ILE A 72 -8.24 2.91 7.37
CA ILE A 72 -8.74 1.69 8.00
C ILE A 72 -8.13 1.54 9.40
N MET A 73 -6.81 1.56 9.50
CA MET A 73 -6.10 1.42 10.77
C MET A 73 -6.52 2.49 11.80
N CYS A 74 -6.59 3.76 11.40
CA CYS A 74 -6.99 4.84 12.29
C CYS A 74 -8.47 4.74 12.70
N THR A 75 -9.33 4.18 11.83
CA THR A 75 -10.73 3.89 12.18
C THR A 75 -10.80 2.78 13.23
N ASP A 76 -10.02 1.72 13.07
CA ASP A 76 -10.00 0.61 14.04
C ASP A 76 -9.46 1.09 15.40
N ILE A 77 -8.34 1.82 15.42
CA ILE A 77 -7.74 2.36 16.65
C ILE A 77 -8.71 3.29 17.38
N SER A 78 -9.44 4.14 16.65
CA SER A 78 -10.35 5.11 17.27
C SER A 78 -11.68 4.49 17.70
N SER A 79 -12.21 3.52 16.95
CA SER A 79 -13.53 2.93 17.20
C SER A 79 -13.52 1.75 18.19
N MET A 80 -12.37 1.10 18.40
CA MET A 80 -12.24 -0.02 19.35
C MET A 80 -11.97 0.42 20.79
N GLN A 81 -11.95 1.74 21.07
CA GLN A 81 -11.77 2.26 22.42
C GLN A 81 -13.04 2.06 23.25
N LYS A 82 -12.94 1.22 24.29
CA LYS A 82 -14.01 1.06 25.28
C LYS A 82 -14.34 2.43 25.87
N ASP A 83 -15.62 2.76 25.91
CA ASP A 83 -16.18 3.99 26.50
C ASP A 83 -15.92 5.31 25.74
N ALA A 84 -15.29 5.26 24.55
CA ALA A 84 -15.11 6.46 23.74
C ALA A 84 -16.44 6.97 23.16
N LYS A 85 -16.73 8.26 23.35
CA LYS A 85 -17.90 8.93 22.78
C LYS A 85 -17.58 9.42 21.35
N GLY A 86 -18.62 9.57 20.51
CA GLY A 86 -18.49 9.99 19.11
C GLY A 86 -17.47 11.11 18.84
N PRO A 87 -17.50 12.24 19.57
CA PRO A 87 -16.51 13.32 19.36
C PRO A 87 -15.05 12.94 19.66
N ALA A 88 -14.82 12.07 20.66
CA ALA A 88 -13.47 11.60 21.00
C ALA A 88 -12.96 10.60 19.94
N ILE A 89 -13.83 9.73 19.42
CA ILE A 89 -13.50 8.83 18.31
C ILE A 89 -13.09 9.65 17.08
N GLU A 90 -13.85 10.69 16.73
CA GLU A 90 -13.54 11.55 15.58
C GLU A 90 -12.21 12.30 15.76
N ALA A 91 -11.96 12.85 16.95
CA ALA A 91 -10.71 13.53 17.26
C ALA A 91 -9.50 12.57 17.13
N ASN A 92 -9.58 11.39 17.73
CA ASN A 92 -8.53 10.37 17.67
C ASN A 92 -8.29 9.87 16.24
N PHE A 93 -9.36 9.68 15.46
CA PHE A 93 -9.26 9.35 14.04
C PHE A 93 -8.51 10.45 13.28
N ARG A 94 -8.91 11.71 13.44
CA ARG A 94 -8.31 12.85 12.73
C ARG A 94 -6.85 13.01 13.09
N GLU A 95 -6.49 12.89 14.36
CA GLU A 95 -5.09 12.95 14.80
C GLU A 95 -4.25 11.84 14.16
N CYS A 96 -4.73 10.59 14.24
CA CYS A 96 -4.07 9.45 13.62
C CYS A 96 -3.94 9.65 12.10
N PHE A 97 -5.04 9.93 11.41
CA PHE A 97 -5.08 10.03 9.96
C PHE A 97 -4.21 11.20 9.47
N ASN A 98 -4.32 12.38 10.07
CA ASN A 98 -3.56 13.56 9.64
C ASN A 98 -2.06 13.37 9.87
N SER A 99 -1.63 12.56 10.83
CA SER A 99 -0.20 12.27 11.01
C SER A 99 0.43 11.55 9.81
N TYR A 100 -0.40 10.90 8.96
CA TYR A 100 0.04 10.15 7.78
C TYR A 100 -0.56 10.65 6.46
N ALA A 101 -1.72 11.30 6.42
CA ALA A 101 -2.51 11.49 5.21
C ALA A 101 -2.49 12.92 4.63
N GLY A 102 -1.46 13.71 4.95
CA GLY A 102 -1.23 15.02 4.32
C GLY A 102 -0.75 14.86 2.87
N MET A 103 -1.64 14.45 1.98
CA MET A 103 -1.28 14.11 0.61
C MET A 103 -1.45 15.32 -0.32
N GLU A 104 -0.32 15.96 -0.63
CA GLU A 104 -0.11 16.61 -1.92
C GLU A 104 0.66 15.61 -2.79
N PRO A 105 0.00 14.76 -3.59
CA PRO A 105 0.63 13.57 -4.18
C PRO A 105 1.87 13.91 -5.02
N GLU A 106 1.83 15.02 -5.75
CA GLU A 106 2.95 15.46 -6.59
C GLU A 106 4.17 15.85 -5.76
N ARG A 107 3.99 16.59 -4.65
CA ARG A 107 5.10 16.95 -3.75
C ARG A 107 5.65 15.75 -3.03
N LEU A 108 4.79 14.82 -2.61
CA LEU A 108 5.22 13.56 -1.99
C LEU A 108 6.01 12.69 -2.96
N ILE A 109 5.54 12.56 -4.20
CA ILE A 109 6.27 11.82 -5.25
C ILE A 109 7.62 12.48 -5.51
N ALA A 110 7.67 13.81 -5.63
CA ALA A 110 8.91 14.55 -5.83
C ALA A 110 9.88 14.35 -4.66
N ALA A 111 9.41 14.41 -3.41
CA ALA A 111 10.21 14.18 -2.21
C ALA A 111 10.73 12.72 -2.14
N MET A 112 9.89 11.72 -2.44
CA MET A 112 10.32 10.32 -2.51
C MET A 112 11.34 10.08 -3.62
N ASN A 113 11.15 10.68 -4.81
CA ASN A 113 12.12 10.64 -5.89
C ASN A 113 13.47 11.24 -5.45
N ALA A 114 13.44 12.41 -4.79
CA ALA A 114 14.64 13.08 -4.29
C ALA A 114 15.35 12.25 -3.20
N LEU A 115 14.58 11.61 -2.30
CA LEU A 115 15.12 10.72 -1.30
C LEU A 115 15.83 9.52 -1.95
N TYR A 116 15.19 8.86 -2.92
CA TYR A 116 15.78 7.70 -3.60
C TYR A 116 16.84 8.03 -4.65
N ALA A 117 17.06 9.31 -4.97
CA ALA A 117 18.20 9.73 -5.78
C ALA A 117 19.55 9.49 -5.08
N ASP A 118 19.59 9.47 -3.74
CA ASP A 118 20.77 9.01 -3.00
C ASP A 118 20.78 7.47 -2.94
N SER A 119 21.78 6.85 -3.56
CA SER A 119 21.94 5.40 -3.60
C SER A 119 22.06 4.75 -2.22
N LYS A 120 22.46 5.51 -1.18
CA LYS A 120 22.48 5.03 0.22
C LYS A 120 21.08 4.79 0.78
N ASN A 121 20.04 5.36 0.15
CA ASN A 121 18.65 5.17 0.53
C ASN A 121 18.00 3.97 -0.18
N ALA A 122 18.73 3.24 -1.02
CA ALA A 122 18.15 2.20 -1.87
C ALA A 122 17.38 1.11 -1.11
N MET A 123 17.82 0.80 0.12
CA MET A 123 17.22 -0.22 0.98
C MET A 123 16.21 0.34 1.99
N ILE A 124 15.92 1.64 2.00
CA ILE A 124 14.84 2.17 2.84
C ILE A 124 13.49 1.68 2.26
N PRO A 125 12.66 0.95 3.03
CA PRO A 125 11.35 0.48 2.58
C PRO A 125 10.43 1.62 2.12
N LEU A 126 9.49 1.32 1.22
CA LEU A 126 8.63 2.34 0.58
C LEU A 126 7.79 3.15 1.58
N ASP A 127 7.29 2.49 2.63
CA ASP A 127 6.55 3.11 3.74
C ASP A 127 7.44 4.01 4.60
N GLY A 128 8.70 3.60 4.85
CA GLY A 128 9.71 4.43 5.51
C GLY A 128 10.06 5.67 4.68
N ALA A 129 10.28 5.49 3.38
CA ALA A 129 10.54 6.57 2.44
C ALA A 129 9.34 7.53 2.33
N TYR A 130 8.12 7.01 2.32
CA TYR A 130 6.90 7.80 2.40
C TYR A 130 6.86 8.66 3.66
N LYS A 131 7.10 8.07 4.84
CA LYS A 131 7.05 8.80 6.10
C LYS A 131 8.10 9.90 6.17
N ILE A 132 9.34 9.60 5.78
CA ILE A 132 10.43 10.60 5.69
C ILE A 132 10.05 11.73 4.74
N SER A 133 9.55 11.39 3.55
CA SER A 133 9.16 12.38 2.54
C SER A 133 8.03 13.27 3.01
N LEU A 134 7.04 12.71 3.71
CA LEU A 134 5.94 13.47 4.32
C LEU A 134 6.45 14.45 5.39
N MET A 135 7.38 14.01 6.23
CA MET A 135 8.03 14.86 7.24
C MET A 135 8.82 15.99 6.58
N GLN A 136 9.60 15.70 5.53
CA GLN A 136 10.30 16.73 4.76
C GLN A 136 9.34 17.76 4.14
N VAL A 137 8.24 17.30 3.54
CA VAL A 137 7.21 18.18 2.94
C VAL A 137 6.57 19.11 3.98
N ARG A 138 6.51 18.68 5.24
CA ARG A 138 6.03 19.47 6.40
C ARG A 138 7.08 20.40 7.00
N GLY A 139 8.34 20.31 6.56
CA GLY A 139 9.45 21.11 7.08
C GLY A 139 10.14 20.50 8.31
N ASP A 140 9.86 19.23 8.62
CA ASP A 140 10.54 18.54 9.71
C ASP A 140 11.99 18.19 9.33
N LYS A 141 12.89 18.18 10.31
CA LYS A 141 14.25 17.66 10.14
C LYS A 141 14.24 16.13 10.14
N VAL A 142 14.85 15.51 9.13
CA VAL A 142 14.78 14.05 8.94
C VAL A 142 16.13 13.35 8.84
N ASP A 143 17.25 14.07 8.98
CA ASP A 143 18.59 13.50 8.74
C ASP A 143 18.87 12.27 9.62
N ASP A 144 18.58 12.37 10.92
CA ASP A 144 18.73 11.26 11.86
C ASP A 144 17.79 10.09 11.54
N ILE A 145 16.57 10.40 11.07
CA ILE A 145 15.57 9.40 10.70
C ILE A 145 16.05 8.64 9.46
N ILE A 146 16.59 9.35 8.47
CA ILE A 146 17.18 8.72 7.27
C ILE A 146 18.30 7.76 7.68
N ILE A 147 19.21 8.17 8.58
CA ILE A 147 20.30 7.32 9.07
C ILE A 147 19.74 6.05 9.74
N GLN A 148 18.72 6.19 10.58
CA GLN A 148 18.08 5.05 11.23
C GLN A 148 17.39 4.12 10.22
N SER A 149 16.64 4.68 9.27
CA SER A 149 15.94 3.91 8.23
C SER A 149 16.91 3.18 7.31
N ARG A 150 18.09 3.74 7.01
CA ARG A 150 19.16 3.04 6.28
C ARG A 150 19.62 1.79 7.04
N LYS A 151 19.90 1.93 8.34
CA LYS A 151 20.33 0.81 9.19
C LYS A 151 19.27 -0.29 9.24
N TYR A 152 18.01 0.10 9.38
CA TYR A 152 16.88 -0.83 9.34
C TYR A 152 16.77 -1.56 8.01
N GLY A 153 16.82 -0.83 6.89
CA GLY A 153 16.77 -1.41 5.54
C GLY A 153 17.89 -2.40 5.24
N GLU A 154 19.12 -2.09 5.67
CA GLU A 154 20.26 -3.01 5.57
C GLU A 154 20.10 -4.24 6.46
N GLY A 155 19.50 -4.11 7.65
CA GLY A 155 19.15 -5.23 8.52
C GLY A 155 18.14 -6.17 7.84
N LEU A 156 17.05 -5.61 7.32
CA LEU A 156 16.01 -6.34 6.61
C LEU A 156 16.57 -7.06 5.38
N ARG A 157 17.47 -6.42 4.63
CA ARG A 157 18.16 -7.06 3.50
C ARG A 157 18.91 -8.32 3.93
N LYS A 158 19.69 -8.23 5.01
CA LYS A 158 20.45 -9.38 5.54
C LYS A 158 19.53 -10.50 5.97
N GLU A 159 18.40 -10.19 6.60
CA GLU A 159 17.40 -11.18 6.98
C GLU A 159 16.80 -11.88 5.77
N ILE A 160 16.40 -11.12 4.73
CA ILE A 160 15.86 -11.68 3.48
C ILE A 160 16.88 -12.58 2.79
N ASP A 161 18.14 -12.14 2.70
CA ASP A 161 19.20 -12.93 2.06
C ASP A 161 19.49 -14.22 2.84
N GLN A 162 19.47 -14.18 4.18
CA GLN A 162 19.57 -15.38 5.01
C GLN A 162 18.39 -16.34 4.81
N GLN A 163 17.16 -15.82 4.72
CA GLN A 163 15.97 -16.64 4.48
C GLN A 163 16.02 -17.29 3.09
N ARG A 164 16.47 -16.56 2.06
CA ARG A 164 16.67 -17.12 0.71
C ARG A 164 17.69 -18.26 0.69
N GLN A 165 18.77 -18.12 1.44
CA GLN A 165 19.79 -19.18 1.56
C GLN A 165 19.26 -20.41 2.30
N LYS A 166 18.39 -20.22 3.31
CA LYS A 166 17.80 -21.31 4.11
C LYS A 166 16.64 -22.03 3.39
N GLY A 167 15.83 -21.31 2.61
CA GLY A 167 14.68 -21.86 1.89
C GLY A 167 14.98 -22.35 0.46
N GLY A 168 16.24 -22.27 0.03
CA GLY A 168 16.73 -22.79 -1.26
C GLY A 168 17.38 -24.18 -1.19
N GLN A 169 17.26 -24.88 -0.04
CA GLN A 169 17.46 -26.33 0.08
C GLN A 169 16.11 -27.04 -0.02
#